data_AF-A0A383CRD7-F1
#
_entry.id   AF-A0A383CRD7-F1
#
_cell.length_a   1.000
_cell.length_b   1.000
_cell.length_c   1.000
_cell.angle_alpha   90.00
_cell.angle_beta   90.00
_cell.angle_gamma   90.00
#
_symmetry.space_group_name_H-M   'P 1'
#
loop_
_entity.id
_entity.type
_entity.pdbx_description
1 polymer ?
#
loop_
_entity_poly.entity_id
_entity_poly.type
_entity_poly.pdbx_seq_one_letter_code
_entity_poly.pdbx_strand_id
1 'polypeptide(L)'
;MLHNIGAANMPHLTPSQLDHYRENGYVIVENLLDPTADLDPVLAEYEKVLGELADELFAKKQIASTYADLDFDQRLCQIYNETGQVHAQHFDISLPQGNTTDAPIAVGPSAFAVLRNEK
;
A
#
# COMPACT_ATOMS: atom_id res chain seq x y z
N MET A 1 4.46 19.92 28.34
CA MET A 1 3.59 19.16 29.25
C MET A 1 3.69 17.70 28.86
N LEU A 2 3.93 16.82 29.82
CA LEU A 2 4.27 15.42 29.61
C LEU A 2 3.05 14.61 29.14
N HIS A 3 3.23 13.85 28.06
CA HIS A 3 2.26 12.88 27.56
C HIS A 3 2.08 11.76 28.59
N ASN A 4 0.86 11.61 29.08
CA ASN A 4 0.46 10.51 29.96
C ASN A 4 0.20 9.27 29.10
N ILE A 5 1.21 8.41 28.96
CA ILE A 5 1.05 7.07 28.36
C ILE A 5 0.56 6.16 29.47
N GLY A 6 -0.74 6.24 29.79
CA GLY A 6 -1.40 5.42 30.78
C GLY A 6 -2.26 4.36 30.09
N ALA A 7 -1.96 3.08 30.34
CA ALA A 7 -2.73 1.87 30.02
C ALA A 7 -3.27 1.76 28.58
N ALA A 8 -2.88 0.72 27.84
CA ALA A 8 -3.40 0.41 26.50
C ALA A 8 -4.94 0.32 26.50
N ASN A 9 -5.58 1.46 26.29
CA ASN A 9 -7.01 1.59 26.08
C ASN A 9 -7.20 1.11 24.64
N MET A 10 -7.84 -0.04 24.46
CA MET A 10 -8.24 -0.45 23.10
C MET A 10 -8.98 0.74 22.46
N PRO A 11 -8.63 1.14 21.23
CA PRO A 11 -9.33 2.22 20.56
C PRO A 11 -10.79 1.79 20.37
N HIS A 12 -11.65 2.25 21.27
CA HIS A 12 -13.08 2.06 21.19
C HIS A 12 -13.66 3.26 20.43
N LEU A 13 -14.50 2.97 19.43
CA LEU A 13 -15.25 4.01 18.73
C LEU A 13 -16.10 4.79 19.73
N THR A 14 -16.08 6.11 19.61
CA THR A 14 -16.96 6.96 20.42
C THR A 14 -18.42 6.74 20.02
N PRO A 15 -19.38 7.08 20.91
CA PRO A 15 -20.79 7.05 20.53
C PRO A 15 -21.09 7.90 19.28
N SER A 16 -20.46 9.07 19.13
CA SER A 16 -20.63 9.91 17.95
C SER A 16 -20.06 9.29 16.67
N GLN A 17 -18.94 8.55 16.75
CA GLN A 17 -18.43 7.79 15.61
C GLN A 17 -19.37 6.63 15.22
N LEU A 18 -19.99 5.97 16.20
CA LEU A 18 -20.99 4.93 15.95
C LEU A 18 -22.27 5.50 15.34
N ASP A 19 -22.74 6.66 15.80
CA ASP A 19 -23.90 7.32 15.22
C ASP A 19 -23.59 7.80 13.80
N HIS A 20 -22.41 8.38 13.56
CA HIS A 20 -21.95 8.73 12.22
C HIS A 20 -21.89 7.52 11.29
N TYR A 21 -21.39 6.36 11.76
CA TYR A 21 -21.40 5.11 11.01
C TYR A 21 -22.81 4.67 10.62
N ARG A 22 -23.76 4.71 11.57
CA ARG A 22 -25.15 4.32 11.32
C ARG A 22 -25.82 5.22 10.28
N GLU A 23 -25.48 6.50 10.29
CA GLU A 23 -26.03 7.49 9.36
C GLU A 23 -25.35 7.46 7.97
N ASN A 24 -24.03 7.22 7.91
CA ASN A 24 -23.23 7.46 6.70
C ASN A 24 -22.57 6.20 6.12
N GLY A 25 -22.54 5.09 6.86
CA GLY A 25 -21.94 3.82 6.42
C GLY A 25 -20.42 3.72 6.56
N TYR A 26 -19.74 4.71 7.16
CA TYR A 26 -18.29 4.71 7.38
C TYR A 26 -17.89 5.40 8.69
N VAL A 27 -16.64 5.24 9.12
CA VAL A 27 -16.04 5.95 10.26
C VAL A 27 -14.67 6.48 9.86
N ILE A 28 -14.32 7.67 10.33
CA ILE A 28 -12.96 8.19 10.26
C ILE A 28 -12.29 7.95 11.62
N VAL A 29 -11.18 7.21 11.59
CA VAL A 29 -10.33 6.98 12.76
C VAL A 29 -8.97 7.58 12.45
N GLU A 30 -8.67 8.70 13.10
CA GLU A 30 -7.38 9.38 12.93
C GLU A 30 -6.29 8.62 13.69
N ASN A 31 -5.08 8.62 13.12
CA ASN A 31 -3.89 8.00 13.72
C ASN A 31 -4.09 6.52 14.05
N LEU A 32 -4.87 5.79 13.25
CA LEU A 32 -5.09 4.36 13.42
C LEU A 32 -3.81 3.54 13.12
N LEU A 33 -3.05 3.97 12.12
CA LEU A 33 -1.80 3.33 11.70
C LEU A 33 -0.63 4.25 12.03
N ASP A 34 0.42 3.67 12.61
CA ASP A 34 1.70 4.36 12.81
C ASP A 34 2.47 4.46 11.49
N PRO A 35 2.86 5.67 11.05
CA PRO A 35 3.56 5.83 9.78
C PRO A 35 4.83 4.97 9.66
N THR A 36 5.61 4.83 10.73
CA THR A 36 6.89 4.14 10.69
C THR A 36 6.76 2.65 10.98
N ALA A 37 5.95 2.26 11.97
CA ALA A 37 5.81 0.87 12.36
C ALA A 37 4.86 0.09 11.42
N ASP A 38 3.83 0.74 10.88
CA ASP A 38 2.81 0.08 10.05
C ASP A 38 2.97 0.39 8.55
N LEU A 39 3.26 1.64 8.17
CA LEU A 39 3.28 2.03 6.74
C LEU A 39 4.64 1.85 6.05
N ASP A 40 5.76 2.24 6.69
CA ASP A 40 7.10 2.09 6.09
C ASP A 40 7.41 0.65 5.64
N PRO A 41 7.04 -0.42 6.37
CA PRO A 41 7.23 -1.80 5.89
C PRO A 41 6.49 -2.08 4.57
N VAL A 42 5.27 -1.56 4.41
CA VAL A 42 4.48 -1.70 3.18
C VAL A 42 5.18 -0.96 2.03
N LEU A 43 5.63 0.27 2.27
CA LEU A 43 6.35 1.06 1.27
C LEU A 43 7.66 0.37 0.85
N ALA A 44 8.44 -0.15 1.79
CA ALA A 44 9.68 -0.87 1.51
C ALA A 44 9.45 -2.16 0.71
N GLU A 45 8.30 -2.82 0.90
CA GLU A 45 7.90 -3.98 0.11
C GLU A 45 7.49 -3.56 -1.31
N TYR A 46 6.75 -2.46 -1.45
CA TYR A 46 6.32 -1.95 -2.75
C TYR A 46 7.50 -1.41 -3.57
N GLU A 47 8.53 -0.86 -2.93
CA GLU A 47 9.79 -0.50 -3.58
C GLU A 47 10.48 -1.71 -4.24
N LYS A 48 10.43 -2.88 -3.59
CA LYS A 48 10.95 -4.12 -4.18
C LYS A 48 10.13 -4.55 -5.40
N VAL A 49 8.81 -4.51 -5.28
CA VAL A 49 7.88 -4.81 -6.40
C VAL A 49 8.15 -3.89 -7.59
N LEU A 50 8.32 -2.58 -7.35
CA LEU A 50 8.65 -1.62 -8.40
C LEU A 50 10.03 -1.89 -9.00
N GLY A 51 11.01 -2.31 -8.18
CA GLY A 51 12.31 -2.78 -8.62
C GLY A 51 12.21 -3.93 -9.62
N GLU A 52 11.51 -5.00 -9.24
CA GLU A 52 11.31 -6.20 -10.07
C GLU A 52 10.57 -5.86 -11.38
N LEU A 53 9.51 -5.06 -11.32
CA LEU A 53 8.79 -4.59 -12.50
C LEU A 53 9.71 -3.82 -13.46
N ALA A 54 10.51 -2.89 -12.95
CA ALA A 54 11.42 -2.11 -13.77
C ALA A 54 12.50 -2.98 -14.43
N ASP A 55 13.07 -3.93 -13.68
CA ASP A 55 14.07 -4.87 -14.21
C ASP A 55 13.49 -5.74 -15.33
N GLU A 56 12.27 -6.24 -15.15
CA GLU A 56 11.57 -7.00 -16.19
C GLU A 56 11.31 -6.19 -17.45
N LEU A 57 10.76 -4.99 -17.31
CA LEU A 57 10.45 -4.10 -18.43
C LEU A 57 11.71 -3.67 -19.17
N PHE A 58 12.80 -3.40 -18.44
CA PHE A 58 14.09 -3.05 -19.03
C PHE A 58 14.69 -4.23 -19.80
N ALA A 59 14.66 -5.44 -19.23
CA ALA A 59 15.10 -6.66 -19.92
C ALA A 59 14.32 -6.91 -21.22
N LYS A 60 13.02 -6.58 -21.22
CA LYS A 60 12.13 -6.63 -22.40
C LYS A 60 12.30 -5.43 -23.35
N LYS A 61 13.17 -4.46 -23.02
CA LYS A 61 13.39 -3.20 -23.76
C LYS A 61 12.13 -2.35 -23.93
N GLN A 62 11.22 -2.42 -22.97
CA GLN A 62 9.98 -1.64 -22.96
C GLN A 62 10.16 -0.26 -22.30
N ILE A 63 11.22 -0.10 -21.50
CA ILE A 63 11.67 1.16 -20.92
C ILE A 63 13.16 1.35 -21.17
N ALA A 64 13.64 2.59 -21.18
CA ALA A 64 15.02 2.92 -21.53
C ALA A 64 16.03 2.69 -20.38
N SER A 65 15.57 2.68 -19.13
CA SER A 65 16.36 2.44 -17.92
C SER A 65 15.46 1.91 -16.80
N THR A 66 16.06 1.42 -15.70
CA THR A 66 15.31 0.99 -14.52
C THR A 66 14.88 2.15 -13.60
N TYR A 67 15.43 3.35 -13.83
CA TYR A 67 15.13 4.57 -13.07
C TYR A 67 15.30 4.45 -11.55
N ALA A 68 16.31 3.68 -11.12
CA ALA A 68 16.56 3.40 -9.70
C ALA A 68 17.02 4.63 -8.88
N ASP A 69 17.30 5.74 -9.54
CA ASP A 69 17.66 7.03 -8.95
C ASP A 69 16.45 7.94 -8.65
N LEU A 70 15.27 7.57 -9.13
CA LEU A 70 14.02 8.31 -8.88
C LEU A 70 13.29 7.80 -7.64
N ASP A 71 12.59 8.71 -6.96
CA ASP A 71 11.66 8.36 -5.89
C ASP A 71 10.50 7.50 -6.44
N PHE A 72 9.86 6.70 -5.58
CA PHE A 72 8.83 5.71 -5.95
C PHE A 72 7.79 6.23 -6.96
N ASP A 73 7.16 7.36 -6.65
CA ASP A 73 6.07 7.94 -7.43
C ASP A 73 6.56 8.47 -8.78
N GLN A 74 7.72 9.14 -8.79
CA GLN A 74 8.38 9.63 -10.00
C GLN A 74 8.78 8.47 -10.91
N ARG A 75 9.35 7.42 -10.33
CA ARG A 75 9.76 6.19 -11.01
C ARG A 75 8.58 5.48 -11.65
N LEU A 76 7.49 5.30 -10.91
CA LEU A 76 6.27 4.68 -11.41
C LEU A 76 5.64 5.52 -12.54
N CYS A 77 5.57 6.84 -12.38
CA CYS A 77 5.09 7.75 -13.42
C CYS A 77 5.94 7.66 -14.69
N GLN A 78 7.27 7.63 -14.56
CA GLN A 78 8.17 7.51 -15.71
C GLN A 78 7.95 6.19 -16.46
N ILE A 79 7.80 5.08 -15.75
CA ILE A 79 7.49 3.77 -16.34
C ILE A 79 6.14 3.81 -17.06
N TYR A 80 5.11 4.44 -16.50
CA TYR A 80 3.81 4.56 -17.15
C TYR A 80 3.88 5.39 -18.43
N ASN A 81 4.63 6.49 -18.40
CA ASN A 81 4.83 7.36 -19.55
C ASN A 81 5.51 6.64 -20.72
N GLU A 82 6.54 5.83 -20.45
CA GLU A 82 7.27 5.10 -21.50
C GLU A 82 6.52 3.88 -22.02
N THR A 83 5.92 3.10 -21.12
CA THR A 83 5.20 1.88 -21.51
C THR A 83 3.82 2.17 -22.10
N GLY A 84 3.24 3.34 -21.80
CA GLY A 84 1.86 3.67 -22.14
C GLY A 84 0.81 2.79 -21.42
N GLN A 85 1.20 2.12 -20.34
CA GLN A 85 0.36 1.17 -19.59
C GLN A 85 0.37 1.48 -18.10
N VAL A 86 -0.76 1.21 -17.46
CA VAL A 86 -0.90 1.27 -16.00
C VAL A 86 -0.54 -0.09 -15.42
N HIS A 87 0.52 -0.16 -14.62
CA HIS A 87 1.00 -1.40 -14.00
C HIS A 87 0.52 -1.59 -12.56
N ALA A 88 -0.55 -0.90 -12.14
CA ALA A 88 -1.03 -0.85 -10.76
C ALA A 88 -1.35 -2.24 -10.16
N GLN A 89 -1.72 -3.22 -10.99
CA GLN A 89 -2.02 -4.60 -10.57
C GLN A 89 -0.82 -5.29 -9.88
N HIS A 90 0.42 -4.88 -10.14
CA HIS A 90 1.59 -5.41 -9.43
C HIS A 90 1.58 -5.09 -7.94
N PHE A 91 0.88 -4.03 -7.54
CA PHE A 91 0.79 -3.53 -6.17
C PHE A 91 -0.54 -3.88 -5.50
N ASP A 92 -1.40 -4.63 -6.18
CA ASP A 92 -2.70 -5.03 -5.64
C ASP A 92 -2.58 -6.38 -4.93
N ILE A 93 -3.15 -6.49 -3.73
CA ILE A 93 -3.19 -7.73 -2.95
C ILE A 93 -4.28 -8.69 -3.44
N SER A 94 -5.03 -8.31 -4.47
CA SER A 94 -6.14 -9.06 -5.04
C SER A 94 -5.94 -9.30 -6.54
N LEU A 95 -6.51 -10.38 -7.05
CA LEU A 95 -6.51 -10.68 -8.48
C LEU A 95 -7.52 -9.76 -9.21
N PRO A 96 -7.24 -9.41 -10.48
CA PRO A 96 -8.18 -8.62 -11.26
C PRO A 96 -9.47 -9.40 -11.52
N GLN A 97 -10.55 -8.68 -11.75
CA GLN A 97 -11.80 -9.29 -12.21
C GLN A 97 -11.65 -9.70 -13.68
N GLY A 98 -11.69 -11.01 -13.98
CA GLY A 98 -11.57 -11.52 -15.35
C GLY A 98 -10.51 -12.61 -15.48
N ASN A 99 -9.64 -12.51 -16.49
CA ASN A 99 -8.56 -13.47 -16.69
C ASN A 99 -7.43 -13.24 -15.69
N THR A 100 -7.14 -14.25 -14.88
CA THR A 100 -6.16 -14.21 -13.79
C THR A 100 -4.91 -15.05 -14.04
N THR A 101 -4.87 -15.79 -15.15
CA THR A 101 -3.89 -16.86 -15.39
C THR A 101 -2.43 -16.43 -15.17
N ASP A 102 -2.09 -15.19 -15.51
CA ASP A 102 -0.75 -14.62 -15.36
C ASP A 102 -0.78 -13.21 -14.73
N ALA A 103 -1.86 -12.88 -14.02
CA ALA A 103 -1.99 -11.56 -13.41
C ALA A 103 -1.02 -11.43 -12.22
N PRO A 104 -0.24 -10.34 -12.13
CA PRO A 104 0.60 -10.10 -10.97
C PRO A 104 -0.28 -9.83 -9.73
N ILE A 105 0.25 -10.16 -8.56
CA ILE A 105 -0.41 -9.97 -7.27
C ILE A 105 0.62 -9.78 -6.16
N ALA A 106 0.45 -8.73 -5.36
CA ALA A 106 1.29 -8.40 -4.23
C ALA A 106 0.90 -9.26 -3.00
N VAL A 107 1.57 -10.40 -2.82
CA VAL A 107 1.33 -11.33 -1.70
C VAL A 107 2.37 -11.23 -0.58
N GLY A 108 3.12 -10.13 -0.54
CA GLY A 108 4.08 -9.88 0.52
C GLY A 108 3.40 -9.68 1.89
N PRO A 109 4.07 -10.04 3.00
CA PRO A 109 3.45 -10.05 4.33
C PRO A 109 3.07 -8.66 4.85
N SER A 110 3.71 -7.60 4.37
CA SER A 110 3.63 -6.26 4.98
C SER A 110 2.23 -5.67 4.84
N ALA A 111 1.61 -5.80 3.65
CA ALA A 111 0.24 -5.33 3.42
C ALA A 111 -0.82 -6.09 4.26
N PHE A 112 -0.57 -7.35 4.59
CA PHE A 112 -1.47 -8.11 5.49
C PHE A 112 -1.18 -7.82 6.97
N ALA A 113 0.03 -7.39 7.31
CA ALA A 113 0.41 -7.10 8.68
C ALA A 113 -0.42 -5.94 9.25
N VAL A 114 -0.76 -4.94 8.43
CA VAL A 114 -1.60 -3.79 8.79
C VAL A 114 -3.10 -4.13 8.91
N LEU A 115 -3.53 -5.31 8.45
CA LEU A 115 -4.91 -5.78 8.52
C LEU A 115 -5.18 -6.67 9.76
N ARG A 116 -4.28 -6.64 10.75
CA ARG A 116 -4.38 -7.47 11.95
C ARG A 116 -4.83 -6.64 13.15
N ASN A 117 -5.58 -7.29 14.04
CA ASN A 117 -5.83 -6.82 15.38
C ASN A 117 -5.25 -7.88 16.33
N GLU A 118 -4.34 -7.47 17.23
CA GLU A 118 -3.82 -8.38 18.24
C GLU A 118 -4.95 -8.66 19.26
N LYS A 119 -5.28 -9.95 19.43
CA LYS A 119 -6.37 -10.40 20.31
C LYS A 119 -6.12 -10.13 21.78
#